data_AF-A0A924ZT29-F1
#
_entry.id   AF-A0A924ZT29-F1
#
_cell.length_a   1.000
_cell.length_b   1.000
_cell.length_c   1.000
_cell.angle_alpha   90.00
_cell.angle_beta   90.00
_cell.angle_gamma   90.00
#
_symmetry.space_group_name_H-M   'P 1'
#
loop_
_entity.id
_entity.type
_entity.pdbx_description
1 polymer ?
#
loop_
_entity_poly.entity_id
_entity_poly.type
_entity_poly.pdbx_seq_one_letter_code
_entity_poly.pdbx_strand_id
1 'polypeptide(L)'
;MKNKLTLLAVMASAFMFENTAHAGRIVNRRVKEAPKVCAVMQEDKLLSKEKKQVFGTLKHSVVIEDNVSILNDLGKKECQWPFEKLNIYGNIDTFNYYIDEYKNYIYPYFKNTEKTGYTMLKVSLATCQIEDSFDNEKLEFPKCSKPAAPKKSKFKKKSVAKI
;
A
#
# COMPACT_ATOMS: atom_id res chain seq x y z
N MET A 1 71.33 25.80 16.60
CA MET A 1 70.26 26.78 16.81
C MET A 1 68.97 26.02 17.12
N LYS A 2 68.36 26.34 18.26
CA LYS A 2 67.09 25.76 18.73
C LYS A 2 65.92 26.47 18.03
N ASN A 3 64.93 25.73 17.55
CA ASN A 3 63.51 26.13 17.55
C ASN A 3 62.67 24.89 17.22
N LYS A 4 61.99 24.34 18.24
CA LYS A 4 60.56 24.55 18.55
C LYS A 4 59.67 23.90 17.49
N LEU A 5 59.25 22.66 17.71
CA LEU A 5 57.99 22.30 18.39
C LEU A 5 56.77 22.72 17.56
N THR A 6 56.16 21.76 16.87
CA THR A 6 54.74 21.83 16.55
C THR A 6 54.17 20.42 16.64
N LEU A 7 53.61 20.16 17.83
CA LEU A 7 52.71 19.07 18.12
C LEU A 7 51.41 19.36 17.36
N LEU A 8 50.95 18.46 16.49
CA LEU A 8 49.58 18.46 15.99
C LEU A 8 49.02 17.06 16.17
N ALA A 9 48.60 16.80 17.41
CA ALA A 9 47.63 15.77 17.71
C ALA A 9 46.26 16.33 17.36
N VAL A 10 45.62 15.79 16.32
CA VAL A 10 44.17 15.91 16.15
C VAL A 10 43.59 14.51 16.32
N MET A 11 43.26 14.21 17.57
CA MET A 11 42.18 13.26 17.84
C MET A 11 40.88 13.91 17.37
N ALA A 12 40.23 13.32 16.37
CA ALA A 12 38.82 13.55 16.11
C ALA A 12 38.12 12.19 16.17
N SER A 13 37.73 11.89 17.41
CA SER A 13 36.63 11.06 17.87
C SER A 13 35.63 10.58 16.82
N ALA A 14 35.38 9.27 16.90
CA ALA A 14 34.26 8.56 16.33
C ALA A 14 32.93 9.31 16.48
N PHE A 15 32.29 9.60 15.35
CA PHE A 15 30.84 9.64 15.28
C PHE A 15 30.40 8.41 14.49
N MET A 16 30.33 7.28 15.20
CA MET A 16 29.41 6.22 14.83
C MET A 16 28.02 6.85 14.90
N PHE A 17 27.48 7.31 13.77
CA PHE A 17 26.04 7.47 13.66
C PHE A 17 25.47 6.05 13.64
N GLU A 18 25.27 5.52 14.83
CA GLU A 18 24.20 4.58 15.11
C GLU A 18 22.92 5.27 14.61
N ASN A 19 22.54 4.99 13.37
CA ASN A 19 21.15 5.07 12.97
C ASN A 19 20.44 4.03 13.83
N THR A 20 20.08 4.47 15.03
CA THR A 20 19.10 3.82 15.88
C THR A 20 17.89 3.63 15.00
N ALA A 21 17.73 2.39 14.54
CA ALA A 21 16.50 1.92 13.95
C ALA A 21 15.41 2.35 14.94
N HIS A 22 14.67 3.40 14.58
CA HIS A 22 13.40 3.70 15.20
C HIS A 22 12.51 2.52 14.85
N ALA A 23 12.62 1.46 15.66
CA ALA A 23 11.63 0.43 15.79
C ALA A 23 10.37 1.17 16.23
N GLY A 24 9.62 1.66 15.24
CA GLY A 24 8.32 2.28 15.41
C GLY A 24 7.52 1.34 16.30
N ARG A 25 7.26 1.80 17.51
CA ARG A 25 6.59 1.05 18.57
C ARG A 25 5.28 0.49 17.99
N ILE A 26 5.19 -0.83 17.85
CA ILE A 26 4.00 -1.50 17.32
C ILE A 26 2.86 -1.22 18.29
N VAL A 27 1.95 -0.33 17.90
CA VAL A 27 0.71 -0.08 18.62
C VAL A 27 -0.08 -1.38 18.56
N ASN A 28 -0.30 -2.03 19.72
CA ASN A 28 -1.19 -3.18 19.83
C ASN A 28 -2.57 -2.78 19.30
N ARG A 29 -2.87 -3.14 18.05
CA ARG A 29 -4.16 -2.86 17.42
C ARG A 29 -5.25 -3.55 18.24
N ARG A 30 -6.33 -2.82 18.56
CA ARG A 30 -7.54 -3.40 19.20
C ARG A 30 -8.24 -4.43 18.30
N VAL A 31 -7.94 -4.43 17.01
CA VAL A 31 -8.53 -5.31 16.00
C VAL A 31 -7.42 -6.11 15.35
N LYS A 32 -7.61 -7.42 15.23
CA LYS A 32 -6.62 -8.37 14.68
C LYS A 32 -6.27 -8.08 13.21
N GLU A 33 -7.20 -7.47 12.48
CA GLU A 33 -7.03 -7.06 11.09
C GLU A 33 -7.61 -5.66 10.88
N ALA A 34 -6.97 -4.88 10.01
CA ALA A 34 -7.52 -3.60 9.57
C ALA A 34 -8.88 -3.77 8.85
N PRO A 35 -9.81 -2.81 9.00
CA PRO A 35 -11.13 -2.88 8.39
C PRO A 35 -11.02 -2.81 6.86
N LYS A 36 -11.84 -3.61 6.18
CA LYS A 36 -11.96 -3.59 4.72
C LYS A 36 -12.70 -2.34 4.23
N VAL A 37 -12.21 -1.73 3.16
CA VAL A 37 -12.81 -0.55 2.51
C VAL A 37 -12.87 -0.72 0.99
N CYS A 38 -13.68 0.13 0.33
CA CYS A 38 -13.41 0.49 -1.05
C CYS A 38 -13.18 1.99 -1.14
N ALA A 39 -12.02 2.38 -1.64
CA ALA A 39 -11.61 3.78 -1.62
C ALA A 39 -10.54 4.04 -2.69
N VAL A 40 -10.46 5.30 -3.11
CA VAL A 40 -9.25 5.82 -3.74
C VAL A 40 -8.18 5.88 -2.66
N MET A 41 -7.05 5.24 -2.92
CA MET A 41 -5.90 5.20 -2.02
C MET A 41 -5.25 6.57 -2.00
N GLN A 42 -4.97 7.08 -0.80
CA GLN A 42 -4.34 8.38 -0.64
C GLN A 42 -2.83 8.19 -0.54
N GLU A 43 -2.08 9.11 -1.12
CA GLU A 43 -0.63 9.15 -0.96
C GLU A 43 -0.29 9.43 0.52
N ASP A 44 0.52 8.56 1.11
CA ASP A 44 1.12 8.78 2.41
C ASP A 44 2.37 9.65 2.25
N LYS A 45 2.22 10.95 2.47
CA LYS A 45 3.31 11.93 2.34
C LYS A 45 4.45 11.74 3.35
N LEU A 46 4.23 11.00 4.44
CA LEU A 46 5.28 10.73 5.43
C LEU A 46 6.19 9.58 4.98
N LEU A 47 5.61 8.61 4.26
CA LEU A 47 6.33 7.45 3.74
C LEU A 47 6.84 7.66 2.32
N SER A 48 6.20 8.55 1.55
CA SER A 48 6.59 8.90 0.20
C SER A 48 7.84 9.80 0.19
N LYS A 49 8.72 9.56 -0.77
CA LYS A 49 9.99 10.26 -1.04
C LYS A 49 10.16 10.43 -2.54
N GLU A 50 11.13 11.22 -2.99
CA GLU A 50 11.33 11.54 -4.43
C GLU A 50 11.35 10.34 -5.38
N LYS A 51 11.90 9.19 -4.95
CA LYS A 51 11.97 7.96 -5.76
C LYS A 51 11.08 6.83 -5.24
N LYS A 52 10.18 7.15 -4.32
CA LYS A 52 9.33 6.16 -3.67
C LYS A 52 7.98 6.77 -3.37
N GLN A 53 6.95 6.38 -4.11
CA GLN A 53 5.58 6.79 -3.81
C GLN A 53 4.87 5.68 -3.03
N VAL A 54 4.11 6.06 -2.02
CA VAL A 54 3.34 5.12 -1.19
C VAL A 54 1.89 5.59 -1.16
N PHE A 55 1.00 4.77 -1.69
CA PHE A 55 -0.45 4.98 -1.60
C PHE A 55 -1.04 3.96 -0.63
N GLY A 56 -2.01 4.35 0.18
CA GLY A 56 -2.49 3.49 1.25
C GLY A 56 -3.98 3.60 1.56
N THR A 57 -4.50 2.49 2.08
CA THR A 57 -5.62 2.46 3.02
C THR A 57 -5.08 2.00 4.38
N LEU A 58 -5.97 1.78 5.35
CA LEU A 58 -5.58 1.14 6.61
C LEU A 58 -5.15 -0.32 6.43
N LYS A 59 -5.59 -1.00 5.37
CA LYS A 59 -5.38 -2.43 5.18
C LYS A 59 -4.34 -2.78 4.11
N HIS A 60 -4.22 -1.98 3.05
CA HIS A 60 -3.23 -2.24 2.00
C HIS A 60 -2.44 -0.98 1.67
N SER A 61 -1.19 -1.19 1.24
CA SER A 61 -0.32 -0.13 0.77
C SER A 61 0.28 -0.53 -0.57
N VAL A 62 0.17 0.36 -1.56
CA VAL A 62 0.91 0.29 -2.82
C VAL A 62 2.21 1.06 -2.62
N VAL A 63 3.33 0.43 -2.96
CA VAL A 63 4.66 1.03 -2.91
C VAL A 63 5.25 0.99 -4.31
N ILE A 64 5.63 2.15 -4.83
CA ILE A 64 6.22 2.35 -6.16
C ILE A 64 7.65 2.83 -5.93
N GLU A 65 8.64 2.01 -6.28
CA GLU A 65 10.08 2.34 -6.17
C GLU A 65 10.81 1.76 -7.39
N ASP A 66 11.36 0.54 -7.29
CA ASP A 66 11.88 -0.20 -8.45
C ASP A 66 10.81 -1.15 -9.05
N ASN A 67 9.81 -1.47 -8.24
CA ASN A 67 8.70 -2.35 -8.56
C ASN A 67 7.43 -1.80 -7.94
N VAL A 68 6.27 -2.13 -8.52
CA VAL A 68 4.98 -1.82 -7.91
C VAL A 68 4.62 -2.98 -7.00
N SER A 69 4.69 -2.75 -5.68
CA SER A 69 4.41 -3.77 -4.66
C SER A 69 3.14 -3.43 -3.89
N ILE A 70 2.36 -4.45 -3.55
CA ILE A 70 1.20 -4.32 -2.66
C ILE A 70 1.51 -5.07 -1.37
N LEU A 71 1.46 -4.33 -0.27
CA LEU A 71 1.67 -4.83 1.07
C LEU A 71 0.34 -4.81 1.81
N ASN A 72 0.08 -5.80 2.65
CA ASN A 72 -1.04 -5.78 3.57
C ASN A 72 -0.71 -5.02 4.86
N ASP A 73 -1.67 -5.03 5.79
CA ASP A 73 -1.66 -4.26 7.03
C ASP A 73 -0.58 -4.69 8.02
N LEU A 74 0.08 -5.83 7.75
CA LEU A 74 1.23 -6.37 8.49
C LEU A 74 2.55 -6.18 7.72
N GLY A 75 2.53 -5.49 6.58
CA GLY A 75 3.70 -5.29 5.73
C GLY A 75 4.10 -6.52 4.90
N LYS A 76 3.26 -7.56 4.85
CA LYS A 76 3.53 -8.73 4.00
C LYS A 76 3.17 -8.39 2.57
N LYS A 77 4.08 -8.72 1.65
CA LYS A 77 3.89 -8.55 0.21
C LYS A 77 2.87 -9.56 -0.31
N GLU A 78 1.80 -9.05 -0.90
CA GLU A 78 0.74 -9.84 -1.53
C GLU A 78 0.97 -9.93 -3.04
N CYS A 79 1.27 -8.80 -3.68
CA CYS A 79 1.60 -8.74 -5.10
C CYS A 79 2.84 -7.88 -5.35
N GLN A 80 3.53 -8.17 -6.44
CA GLN A 80 4.60 -7.35 -6.97
C GLN A 80 4.64 -7.47 -8.49
N TRP A 81 4.83 -6.34 -9.16
CA TRP A 81 5.04 -6.27 -10.59
C TRP A 81 6.28 -5.44 -10.92
N PRO A 82 7.06 -5.89 -11.92
CA PRO A 82 8.10 -5.07 -12.50
C PRO A 82 7.46 -3.89 -13.24
N PHE A 83 8.13 -2.74 -13.26
CA PHE A 83 7.59 -1.51 -13.85
C PHE A 83 7.26 -1.69 -15.33
N GLU A 84 8.06 -2.45 -16.06
CA GLU A 84 7.86 -2.73 -17.48
C GLU A 84 6.48 -3.31 -17.76
N LYS A 85 5.92 -4.10 -16.83
CA LYS A 85 4.61 -4.72 -17.02
C LYS A 85 3.46 -3.71 -16.99
N LEU A 86 3.57 -2.68 -16.14
CA LEU A 86 2.52 -1.65 -16.01
C LEU A 86 2.76 -0.46 -16.94
N ASN A 87 4.04 -0.16 -17.27
CA ASN A 87 4.42 0.91 -18.18
C ASN A 87 3.93 0.69 -19.63
N ILE A 88 3.59 -0.55 -20.01
CA ILE A 88 2.94 -0.84 -21.31
C ILE A 88 1.58 -0.13 -21.43
N TYR A 89 0.89 0.09 -20.31
CA TYR A 89 -0.43 0.72 -20.30
C TYR A 89 -0.34 2.24 -20.19
N GLY A 90 0.63 2.77 -19.46
CA GLY A 90 0.85 4.20 -19.29
C GLY A 90 1.98 4.48 -18.29
N ASN A 91 2.38 5.74 -18.12
CA ASN A 91 3.44 6.08 -17.19
C ASN A 91 3.02 5.83 -15.73
N ILE A 92 3.69 4.88 -15.05
CA ILE A 92 3.43 4.50 -13.65
C ILE A 92 3.44 5.70 -12.69
N ASP A 93 4.28 6.70 -12.92
CA ASP A 93 4.39 7.87 -12.04
C ASP A 93 3.09 8.69 -11.99
N THR A 94 2.20 8.51 -12.97
CA THR A 94 0.91 9.18 -13.07
C THR A 94 -0.25 8.34 -12.52
N PHE A 95 0.03 7.10 -12.11
CA PHE A 95 -1.02 6.17 -11.68
C PHE A 95 -1.54 6.58 -10.31
N ASN A 96 -2.85 6.56 -10.21
CA ASN A 96 -3.59 6.56 -8.96
C ASN A 96 -4.20 5.19 -8.76
N TYR A 97 -4.66 4.90 -7.55
CA TYR A 97 -5.11 3.56 -7.19
C TYR A 97 -6.45 3.63 -6.49
N TYR A 98 -7.41 2.86 -7.00
CA TYR A 98 -8.64 2.55 -6.28
C TYR A 98 -8.60 1.08 -5.86
N ILE A 99 -9.02 0.77 -4.64
CA ILE A 99 -9.02 -0.61 -4.13
C ILE A 99 -10.44 -1.02 -3.72
N ASP A 100 -10.82 -2.25 -4.02
CA ASP A 100 -12.02 -2.93 -3.50
C ASP A 100 -11.55 -4.13 -2.66
N GLU A 101 -11.37 -3.91 -1.36
CA GLU A 101 -10.84 -4.93 -0.43
C GLU A 101 -11.87 -6.01 -0.09
N TYR A 102 -13.14 -5.79 -0.44
CA TYR A 102 -14.17 -6.81 -0.30
C TYR A 102 -14.10 -7.84 -1.40
N LYS A 103 -13.73 -7.42 -2.62
CA LYS A 103 -13.53 -8.31 -3.76
C LYS A 103 -12.07 -8.71 -4.01
N ASN A 104 -11.13 -8.17 -3.23
CA ASN A 104 -9.68 -8.36 -3.40
C ASN A 104 -9.17 -7.92 -4.78
N TYR A 105 -9.63 -6.75 -5.25
CA TYR A 105 -9.15 -6.13 -6.47
C TYR A 105 -8.53 -4.77 -6.19
N ILE A 106 -7.52 -4.43 -6.99
CA ILE A 106 -7.01 -3.08 -7.11
C ILE A 106 -7.16 -2.62 -8.56
N TYR A 107 -7.40 -1.33 -8.70
CA TYR A 107 -7.66 -0.66 -9.94
C TYR A 107 -6.68 0.50 -10.09
N PRO A 108 -5.48 0.27 -10.64
CA PRO A 108 -4.61 1.34 -11.10
C PRO A 108 -5.28 2.11 -12.23
N TYR A 109 -5.26 3.44 -12.17
CA TYR A 109 -5.85 4.28 -13.19
C TYR A 109 -5.06 5.56 -13.40
N PHE A 110 -5.12 6.10 -14.61
CA PHE A 110 -4.47 7.36 -14.97
C PHE A 110 -5.31 8.08 -16.02
N LYS A 111 -5.08 9.40 -16.14
CA LYS A 111 -5.71 10.19 -17.20
C LYS A 111 -4.96 9.92 -18.49
N ASN A 112 -5.66 9.45 -19.51
CA ASN A 112 -5.05 9.24 -20.82
C ASN A 112 -4.84 10.60 -21.48
N THR A 113 -3.62 10.89 -21.94
CA THR A 113 -3.30 12.15 -22.62
C THR A 113 -3.58 12.11 -24.12
N GLU A 114 -3.63 10.91 -24.72
CA GLU A 114 -3.89 10.69 -26.14
C GLU A 114 -5.40 10.58 -26.42
N LYS A 115 -6.16 10.03 -25.47
CA LYS A 115 -7.62 9.92 -25.53
C LYS A 115 -8.25 10.86 -24.51
N THR A 116 -9.39 11.49 -24.84
CA THR A 116 -10.18 12.25 -23.85
C THR A 116 -10.81 11.28 -22.85
N GLY A 117 -10.11 10.93 -21.77
CA GLY A 117 -10.64 10.03 -20.74
C GLY A 117 -9.62 9.50 -19.73
N TYR A 118 -10.00 8.40 -19.09
CA TYR A 118 -9.21 7.66 -18.11
C TYR A 118 -9.06 6.21 -18.55
N THR A 119 -7.87 5.67 -18.35
CA THR A 119 -7.60 4.24 -18.49
C THR A 119 -7.51 3.65 -17.09
N MET A 120 -8.19 2.52 -16.87
CA MET A 120 -8.24 1.81 -15.59
C MET A 120 -7.95 0.33 -15.81
N LEU A 121 -6.99 -0.20 -15.07
CA LEU A 121 -6.66 -1.62 -15.08
C LEU A 121 -7.45 -2.33 -13.98
N LYS A 122 -7.84 -3.58 -14.20
CA LYS A 122 -8.41 -4.45 -13.16
C LYS A 122 -7.39 -5.50 -12.78
N VAL A 123 -6.95 -5.46 -11.53
CA VAL A 123 -5.88 -6.34 -11.04
C VAL A 123 -6.36 -7.11 -9.84
N SER A 124 -6.30 -8.44 -9.93
CA SER A 124 -6.64 -9.33 -8.81
C SER A 124 -5.49 -9.40 -7.83
N LEU A 125 -5.76 -9.13 -6.55
CA LEU A 125 -4.79 -9.28 -5.47
C LEU A 125 -4.53 -10.76 -5.11
N ALA A 126 -5.43 -11.66 -5.50
CA ALA A 126 -5.29 -13.09 -5.21
C ALA A 126 -4.34 -13.79 -6.20
N THR A 127 -4.37 -13.38 -7.48
CA THR A 127 -3.56 -13.99 -8.54
C THR A 127 -2.40 -13.10 -9.00
N CYS A 128 -2.40 -11.83 -8.59
CA CYS A 128 -1.46 -10.81 -9.04
C CYS A 128 -1.42 -10.66 -10.58
N GLN A 129 -2.56 -10.81 -11.23
CA GLN A 129 -2.70 -10.68 -12.67
C GLN A 129 -3.56 -9.48 -13.03
N ILE A 130 -3.19 -8.83 -14.14
CA ILE A 130 -4.02 -7.83 -14.81
C ILE A 130 -5.04 -8.63 -15.61
N GLU A 131 -6.31 -8.52 -15.22
CA GLU A 131 -7.40 -9.28 -15.83
C GLU A 131 -8.02 -8.52 -17.00
N ASP A 132 -8.12 -7.19 -16.89
CA ASP A 132 -8.76 -6.33 -17.88
C ASP A 132 -8.17 -4.91 -17.87
N SER A 133 -8.42 -4.18 -18.95
CA SER A 133 -8.17 -2.74 -19.08
C SER A 133 -9.41 -2.06 -19.65
N PHE A 134 -9.84 -0.97 -19.04
CA PHE A 134 -11.02 -0.20 -19.42
C PHE A 134 -10.63 1.23 -19.75
N ASP A 135 -11.10 1.73 -20.90
CA ASP A 135 -11.01 3.15 -21.25
C ASP A 135 -12.41 3.77 -21.09
N ASN A 136 -12.52 4.81 -20.26
CA ASN A 136 -13.78 5.53 -20.03
C ASN A 136 -13.57 7.03 -20.19
N GLU A 137 -14.53 7.74 -20.78
CA GLU A 137 -14.47 9.20 -20.90
C GLU A 137 -14.47 9.90 -19.53
N LYS A 138 -15.15 9.31 -18.54
CA LYS A 138 -15.23 9.78 -17.16
C LYS A 138 -14.66 8.74 -16.21
N LEU A 139 -14.10 9.22 -15.10
CA LEU A 139 -13.58 8.34 -14.06
C LEU A 139 -14.73 7.72 -13.27
N GLU A 140 -15.01 6.45 -13.55
CA GLU A 140 -16.05 5.67 -12.88
C GLU A 140 -15.45 4.44 -12.21
N PHE A 141 -15.69 4.31 -10.90
CA PHE A 141 -15.22 3.18 -10.11
C PHE A 141 -16.31 2.11 -9.98
N PRO A 142 -15.94 0.83 -9.89
CA PRO A 142 -16.91 -0.24 -9.67
C PRO A 142 -17.65 -0.04 -8.36
N LYS A 143 -18.93 -0.43 -8.33
CA LYS A 143 -19.75 -0.32 -7.11
C LYS A 143 -19.17 -1.18 -5.99
N CYS A 144 -18.83 -0.52 -4.89
CA CYS A 144 -18.45 -1.16 -3.63
C CYS A 144 -19.69 -1.78 -2.97
N SER A 145 -19.70 -3.11 -2.83
CA SER A 145 -20.78 -3.82 -2.13
C SER A 145 -20.20 -4.52 -0.91
N LYS A 146 -20.24 -3.84 0.25
CA LYS A 146 -19.89 -4.49 1.52
C LYS A 146 -20.83 -5.68 1.74
N PRO A 147 -20.32 -6.92 1.83
CA PRO A 147 -21.16 -8.08 2.05
C PRO A 147 -21.89 -7.93 3.38
N ALA A 148 -23.18 -8.29 3.40
CA ALA A 148 -23.98 -8.25 4.61
C ALA A 148 -23.33 -9.15 5.68
N ALA A 149 -23.19 -8.64 6.91
CA ALA A 149 -22.68 -9.45 8.00
C ALA A 149 -23.56 -10.70 8.15
N PRO A 150 -22.97 -11.91 8.29
CA PRO A 150 -23.76 -13.11 8.49
C PRO A 150 -24.63 -12.91 9.72
N LYS A 151 -25.96 -13.02 9.56
CA LYS A 151 -26.89 -12.95 10.68
C LYS A 151 -26.47 -14.04 11.67
N LYS A 152 -25.98 -13.65 12.85
CA LYS A 152 -25.75 -14.58 13.96
C LYS A 152 -27.06 -15.33 14.20
N SER A 153 -27.11 -16.60 13.80
CA SER A 153 -28.24 -17.46 14.13
C SER A 153 -28.28 -17.51 15.66
N LYS A 154 -29.32 -16.95 16.27
CA LYS A 154 -29.58 -17.14 17.69
C LYS A 154 -29.95 -18.60 17.84
N PHE A 155 -28.96 -19.45 18.10
CA PHE A 155 -29.19 -20.82 18.52
C PHE A 155 -29.92 -20.73 19.87
N LYS A 156 -31.26 -20.71 19.85
CA LYS A 156 -32.08 -20.89 21.04
C LYS A 156 -31.74 -22.28 21.56
N LYS A 157 -30.90 -22.38 22.58
CA LYS A 157 -30.80 -23.58 23.41
C LYS A 157 -32.22 -23.90 23.87
N LYS A 158 -32.86 -24.93 23.30
CA LYS A 158 -34.02 -25.56 23.93
C LYS A 158 -33.49 -26.15 25.23
N SER A 159 -33.80 -25.51 26.34
CA SER A 159 -33.70 -26.14 27.65
C SER A 159 -34.69 -27.30 27.65
N VAL A 160 -34.18 -28.53 27.53
CA VAL A 160 -34.95 -29.73 27.83
C VAL A 160 -35.17 -29.69 29.35
N ALA A 161 -36.36 -29.28 29.77
CA ALA A 161 -36.81 -29.49 31.14
C ALA A 161 -36.97 -31.00 31.31
N LYS A 162 -36.17 -31.57 32.21
CA LYS A 162 -36.31 -32.93 32.70
C LYS A 162 -37.01 -32.79 34.05
N ILE A 163 -38.25 -33.26 34.15
CA ILE A 163 -38.94 -33.89 35.29
C ILE A 163 -40.19 -34.54 34.72
#